data_AF-A0A6B3VXD4-F1
#
_entry.id   AF-A0A6B3VXD4-F1
#
_cell.length_a   1.000
_cell.length_b   1.000
_cell.length_c   1.000
_cell.angle_alpha   90.00
_cell.angle_beta   90.00
_cell.angle_gamma   90.00
#
_symmetry.space_group_name_H-M   'P 1'
#
loop_
_entity.id
_entity.type
_entity.pdbx_description
1 polymer ?
#
loop_
_entity_poly.entity_id
_entity_poly.type
_entity_poly.pdbx_seq_one_letter_code
_entity_poly.pdbx_strand_id
1 'polypeptide(L)' 'MSKVKTPIKPEDVIKRAEKKLTLSGKNVHTSSTGNIVKPVHIGKNDPLVKKMLGLQ' A
#
# COMPACT_ATOMS: atom_id res chain seq x y z
N MET A 1 -30.29 -14.75 6.77
CA MET A 1 -29.47 -15.99 6.76
C MET A 1 -28.04 -15.63 7.13
N SER A 2 -27.61 -15.94 8.35
CA SER A 2 -26.22 -15.78 8.77
C SER A 2 -25.34 -16.72 7.94
N LYS A 3 -24.37 -16.17 7.19
CA LYS A 3 -23.35 -16.98 6.49
C LYS A 3 -22.58 -17.78 7.54
N VAL A 4 -22.91 -19.05 7.70
CA VAL A 4 -22.13 -19.99 8.49
C VAL A 4 -20.78 -20.10 7.79
N LYS A 5 -19.73 -19.55 8.40
CA LYS A 5 -18.37 -19.70 7.91
C LYS A 5 -18.05 -21.20 7.97
N THR A 6 -17.81 -21.82 6.81
CA THR A 6 -17.33 -23.19 6.76
C THR A 6 -16.01 -23.28 7.53
N PRO A 7 -15.86 -24.26 8.43
CA PRO A 7 -14.63 -24.43 9.18
C PRO A 7 -13.48 -24.70 8.20
N ILE A 8 -12.37 -23.99 8.41
CA ILE A 8 -11.17 -24.16 7.61
C ILE A 8 -10.56 -25.51 7.97
N LYS A 9 -10.25 -26.32 6.96
CA LYS A 9 -9.62 -27.62 7.20
C LYS A 9 -8.17 -27.44 7.65
N PRO A 10 -7.65 -28.27 8.56
CA PRO A 10 -6.26 -28.18 9.01
C PRO A 10 -5.24 -28.25 7.86
N GLU A 11 -5.51 -29.04 6.82
CA GLU A 11 -4.59 -29.18 5.69
C GLU A 11 -4.44 -27.86 4.91
N ASP A 12 -5.50 -27.05 4.84
CA ASP A 12 -5.48 -25.75 4.16
C ASP A 12 -4.64 -24.73 4.93
N VAL A 13 -4.61 -24.82 6.26
CA VAL A 13 -3.78 -23.98 7.13
C VAL A 13 -2.29 -24.31 6.93
N ILE A 14 -1.96 -25.60 6.88
CA ILE A 14 -0.59 -26.09 6.68
C ILE A 14 -0.07 -25.64 5.31
N LYS A 15 -0.83 -25.90 4.23
CA LYS A 15 -0.47 -25.45 2.87
C LYS A 15 -0.30 -23.94 2.78
N ARG A 16 -1.13 -23.17 3.50
CA ARG A 16 -1.01 -21.70 3.54
C ARG A 16 0.25 -21.25 4.28
N ALA A 17 0.62 -21.93 5.36
CA ALA A 17 1.85 -21.64 6.10
C ALA A 17 3.09 -21.94 5.25
N GLU A 18 3.14 -23.10 4.61
CA GLU A 18 4.22 -23.49 3.68
C GLU A 18 4.37 -22.48 2.54
N LYS A 19 3.26 -22.06 1.91
CA LYS A 19 3.26 -21.04 0.85
C LYS A 19 3.78 -19.68 1.34
N LYS A 20 3.48 -19.28 2.58
CA LYS A 20 3.98 -18.02 3.14
C LYS A 20 5.45 -18.08 3.52
N LEU A 21 5.90 -19.21 4.08
CA LEU A 21 7.30 -19.44 4.43
C LEU A 21 8.19 -19.47 3.17
N THR A 22 7.74 -20.12 2.10
CA THR A 22 8.46 -20.15 0.81
C THR A 22 8.53 -18.79 0.10
N LEU A 23 7.59 -17.88 0.37
CA LEU A 23 7.62 -16.51 -0.12
C LEU A 23 8.50 -15.58 0.73
N SER A 24 8.89 -15.98 1.95
CA SER A 24 9.69 -15.17 2.87
C SER A 24 11.16 -14.99 2.41
N GLY A 25 11.64 -15.80 1.46
CA GLY A 25 12.99 -15.68 0.89
C GLY A 25 13.05 -14.92 -0.44
N LYS A 26 11.89 -14.63 -1.05
CA LYS A 26 11.83 -13.71 -2.17
C LYS A 26 11.64 -12.36 -1.54
N ASN A 27 12.68 -11.53 -1.59
CA ASN A 27 12.52 -10.08 -1.56
C ASN A 27 11.54 -9.74 -2.68
N VAL A 28 10.24 -9.82 -2.38
CA VAL A 28 9.23 -9.15 -3.16
C VAL A 28 9.66 -7.71 -3.01
N HIS A 29 10.36 -7.20 -4.01
CA HIS A 29 10.34 -5.79 -4.33
C HIS A 29 8.86 -5.45 -4.53
N THR A 30 8.15 -5.31 -3.40
CA THR A 30 7.19 -4.24 -3.29
C THR A 30 8.07 -3.06 -3.63
N SER A 31 7.93 -2.56 -4.86
CA SER A 31 8.14 -1.16 -5.10
C SER A 31 7.15 -0.48 -4.16
N SER A 32 7.53 -0.38 -2.87
CA SER A 32 7.14 0.75 -2.09
C SER A 32 7.37 1.92 -3.02
N THR A 33 6.35 2.73 -3.22
CA THR A 33 6.39 3.96 -3.98
C THR A 33 7.32 4.95 -3.25
N GLY A 34 8.57 4.54 -3.03
CA GLY A 34 9.70 5.29 -2.50
C GLY A 34 10.41 6.03 -3.62
N ASN A 35 9.71 6.35 -4.71
CA ASN A 35 10.05 7.55 -5.44
C ASN A 35 9.73 8.71 -4.50
N ILE A 36 10.74 9.10 -3.71
CA ILE A 36 10.80 10.43 -3.12
C ILE A 36 10.62 11.37 -4.30
N VAL A 37 9.40 11.87 -4.49
CA VAL A 37 9.08 12.79 -5.57
C VAL A 37 9.97 13.99 -5.36
N LYS A 38 10.77 14.35 -6.37
CA LYS A 38 11.65 15.51 -6.27
C LYS A 38 10.78 16.72 -5.93
N PRO A 39 11.11 17.49 -4.88
CA PRO A 39 10.34 18.69 -4.56
C PRO A 39 10.39 19.64 -5.75
N VAL A 40 9.21 20.04 -6.24
CA VAL A 40 9.08 21.07 -7.25
C VAL A 40 9.13 22.41 -6.53
N HIS A 41 10.01 23.31 -6.98
CA HIS A 41 10.03 24.68 -6.47
C HIS A 41 8.84 25.43 -7.06
N ILE A 42 7.83 25.69 -6.23
CA ILE A 42 6.64 26.46 -6.62
C ILE A 42 6.79 27.89 -6.09
N GLY A 43 6.59 28.88 -6.96
CA GLY A 43 6.64 30.29 -6.59
C GLY A 43 5.40 30.72 -5.80
N LYS A 44 5.54 31.75 -4.96
CA LYS A 44 4.40 32.34 -4.20
C LYS A 44 3.29 32.90 -5.09
N ASN A 45 3.59 33.16 -6.36
CA ASN A 45 2.64 33.67 -7.35
C ASN A 45 1.87 32.56 -8.08
N ASP A 46 2.16 31.29 -7.81
CA ASP A 46 1.44 30.17 -8.41
C ASP A 46 -0.05 30.23 -8.01
N PRO A 47 -0.99 30.12 -8.97
CA PRO A 47 -2.42 30.15 -8.70
C PRO A 47 -2.87 29.14 -7.63
N LEU A 48 -2.24 27.97 -7.58
CA LEU A 48 -2.54 26.94 -6.58
C LEU A 48 -2.15 27.40 -5.18
N VAL A 49 -0.98 28.02 -5.05
CA VAL A 49 -0.48 28.56 -3.77
C VAL A 49 -1.35 29.72 -3.30
N LYS A 50 -1.72 30.64 -4.20
CA LYS A 50 -2.65 31.74 -3.87
C LYS A 50 -4.00 31.23 -3.37
N LYS A 51 -4.55 30.21 -4.03
CA LYS A 51 -5.81 29.57 -3.62
C LYS A 51 -5.70 28.88 -2.27
N MET A 52 -4.60 28.17 -2.00
CA MET A 52 -4.35 27.53 -0.70
C MET A 52 -4.16 28.54 0.43
N LEU A 53 -3.52 29.68 0.14
CA LEU A 53 -3.25 30.74 1.11
C LEU A 53 -4.41 31.74 1.25
N GLY A 54 -5.49 31.59 0.47
CA GLY A 54 -6.63 32.52 0.50
C GLY A 54 -6.28 33.94 0.01
N LEU A 55 -5.18 34.08 -0.73
CA LEU A 55 -4.75 35.35 -1.32
C LEU A 55 -5.49 35.50 -2.66
N GLN A 56 -6.52 36.34 -2.69
CA GLN A 56 -7.26 36.70 -3.90
C GLN A 56 -6.47 37.70 -4.75
#